data_AF-A0AAD5P3B8-F1
#
_entry.id   AF-A0AAD5P3B8-F1
#
_cell.length_a   1.000
_cell.length_b   1.000
_cell.length_c   1.000
_cell.angle_alpha   90.00
_cell.angle_beta   90.00
_cell.angle_gamma   90.00
#
_symmetry.space_group_name_H-M   'P 1'
#
loop_
_entity.id
_entity.type
_entity.pdbx_description
1 polymer ?
#
loop_
_entity_poly.entity_id
_entity_poly.type
_entity_poly.pdbx_seq_one_letter_code
_entity_poly.pdbx_strand_id
1 'polypeptide(L)'
;MREATVAVFLFLLFTTSTLLPATSAQPPPPSQGCVDELVAFSPCLSYVSAPPNNVTETAASQCCEAVSSVLDSGDGNCLCYLFRQPLIFSFPLNQTRVASLSLVCNTSRSLESICSSGIRQFLFNLQLPSFSSLNFE
;
A
#
# COMPACT_ATOMS: atom_id res chain seq x y z
N MET A 1 -23.54 -33.57 48.60
CA MET A 1 -23.76 -33.76 47.14
C MET A 1 -23.82 -32.44 46.38
N ARG A 2 -24.54 -31.41 46.86
CA ARG A 2 -24.77 -30.15 46.12
C ARG A 2 -23.62 -29.13 46.20
N GLU A 3 -22.89 -29.09 47.31
CA GLU A 3 -21.76 -28.17 47.52
C GLU A 3 -20.52 -28.50 46.67
N ALA A 4 -20.27 -29.80 46.41
CA ALA A 4 -19.13 -30.25 45.62
C ALA A 4 -19.29 -29.93 44.12
N THR A 5 -20.53 -29.90 43.62
CA THR A 5 -20.84 -29.57 42.22
C THR A 5 -20.55 -28.11 41.90
N VAL A 6 -20.80 -27.20 42.85
CA VAL A 6 -20.55 -25.75 42.68
C VAL A 6 -19.06 -25.46 42.63
N ALA A 7 -18.27 -26.10 43.49
CA ALA A 7 -16.81 -25.94 43.52
C ALA A 7 -16.14 -26.41 42.22
N VAL A 8 -16.61 -27.52 41.64
CA VAL A 8 -16.09 -28.06 40.37
C VAL A 8 -16.43 -27.15 39.19
N PHE A 9 -17.65 -26.60 39.15
CA PHE A 9 -18.06 -25.66 38.08
C PHE A 9 -17.25 -24.36 38.10
N LEU A 10 -16.95 -23.82 39.29
CA LEU A 10 -16.13 -22.61 39.43
C LEU A 10 -14.67 -22.84 39.01
N PHE A 11 -14.13 -24.03 39.29
CA PHE A 11 -12.77 -24.39 38.89
C PHE A 11 -12.64 -24.57 37.37
N LEU A 12 -13.68 -25.09 36.71
CA LEU A 12 -13.73 -25.24 35.24
C LEU A 12 -13.87 -23.90 34.49
N LEU A 13 -14.50 -22.89 35.10
CA LEU A 13 -14.63 -21.56 34.50
C LEU A 13 -13.34 -20.74 34.59
N PHE A 14 -12.49 -21.01 35.58
CA PHE A 14 -11.23 -20.28 35.78
C PHE A 14 -10.10 -20.71 34.82
N THR A 15 -10.16 -21.93 34.27
CA THR A 15 -9.07 -22.49 33.45
C THR A 15 -9.13 -22.12 31.97
N THR A 16 -10.23 -21.51 31.49
CA THR A 16 -10.41 -21.17 30.06
C THR A 16 -9.84 -19.80 29.67
N SER A 17 -9.33 -19.01 30.62
CA SER A 17 -8.72 -17.70 30.36
C SER A 17 -7.21 -17.79 30.10
N THR A 18 -6.77 -18.72 29.26
CA THR A 18 -5.38 -18.73 28.77
C THR A 18 -5.28 -17.95 27.47
N LEU A 19 -4.88 -16.68 27.62
CA LEU A 19 -3.97 -15.93 26.75
C LEU A 19 -4.18 -16.10 25.23
N LEU A 20 -4.99 -15.21 24.66
CA LEU A 20 -4.77 -14.83 23.26
C LEU A 20 -3.41 -14.11 23.20
N PRO A 21 -2.44 -14.58 22.40
CA PRO A 21 -1.28 -13.75 22.09
C PRO A 21 -1.79 -12.53 21.34
N ALA A 22 -1.76 -11.37 22.01
CA ALA A 22 -1.82 -10.10 21.32
C ALA A 22 -0.52 -9.96 20.53
N THR A 23 -0.49 -10.50 19.31
CA THR A 23 0.50 -10.11 18.32
C THR A 23 0.27 -8.64 18.04
N SER A 24 0.98 -7.77 18.77
CA SER A 24 1.15 -6.39 18.35
C SER A 24 1.82 -6.44 16.98
N ALA A 25 1.04 -6.28 15.91
CA ALA A 25 1.55 -6.07 14.58
C ALA A 25 2.35 -4.77 14.62
N GLN A 26 3.65 -4.90 14.90
CA GLN A 26 4.57 -3.78 14.86
C GLN A 26 4.55 -3.27 13.42
N PRO A 27 4.30 -1.97 13.17
CA PRO A 27 4.37 -1.42 11.83
C PRO A 27 5.70 -1.85 11.21
N PRO A 28 5.71 -2.35 9.96
CA PRO A 28 6.96 -2.69 9.30
C PRO A 28 7.91 -1.48 9.43
N PRO A 29 9.21 -1.72 9.67
CA PRO A 29 10.16 -0.63 9.76
C PRO A 29 10.02 0.26 8.52
N PRO A 30 10.07 1.60 8.66
CA PRO A 30 10.03 2.48 7.51
C PRO A 30 11.13 2.04 6.56
N SER A 31 10.74 1.57 5.38
CA SER A 31 11.68 1.18 4.33
C SER A 31 12.46 2.44 3.96
N GLN A 32 13.74 2.48 4.34
CA GLN A 32 14.63 3.61 4.06
C GLN A 32 14.58 4.03 2.58
N GLY A 33 14.35 3.08 1.67
CA GLY A 33 14.21 3.35 0.23
C GLY A 33 12.90 3.98 -0.23
N CYS A 34 11.83 4.00 0.57
CA CYS A 34 10.58 4.64 0.14
C CYS A 34 10.74 6.16 0.01
N VAL A 35 11.51 6.78 0.91
CA VAL A 35 11.71 8.23 0.83
C VAL A 35 12.45 8.59 -0.46
N ASP A 36 13.49 7.85 -0.80
CA ASP A 36 14.25 8.06 -2.04
C ASP A 36 13.37 7.88 -3.29
N GLU A 37 12.50 6.87 -3.29
CA GLU A 37 11.54 6.65 -4.39
C GLU A 37 10.51 7.76 -4.51
N LEU A 38 9.95 8.24 -3.39
CA LEU A 38 9.02 9.37 -3.38
C LEU A 38 9.72 10.68 -3.81
N VAL A 39 10.97 10.89 -3.43
CA VAL A 39 11.76 12.05 -3.86
C VAL A 39 12.09 11.96 -5.35
N ALA A 40 12.45 10.79 -5.86
CA ALA A 40 12.68 10.55 -7.28
C ALA A 40 11.43 10.79 -8.14
N PHE A 41 10.23 10.68 -7.54
CA PHE A 41 8.96 11.01 -8.19
C PHE A 41 8.66 12.52 -8.28
N SER A 42 9.37 13.37 -7.54
CA SER A 42 9.16 14.83 -7.53
C SER A 42 9.05 15.51 -8.92
N PRO A 43 9.83 15.16 -9.97
CA PRO A 43 9.67 15.73 -11.32
C PRO A 43 8.31 15.43 -11.97
N CYS A 44 7.56 14.43 -11.49
CA CYS A 44 6.24 14.08 -12.00
C CYS A 44 5.11 14.94 -11.44
N LEU A 45 5.33 15.63 -10.32
CA LEU A 45 4.27 16.29 -9.55
C LEU A 45 3.55 17.38 -10.33
N SER A 46 4.25 18.13 -11.19
CA SER A 46 3.65 19.17 -12.03
C SER A 46 2.63 18.61 -13.04
N TYR A 47 2.77 17.34 -13.41
CA TYR A 47 1.86 16.64 -14.32
C TYR A 47 0.73 15.92 -13.57
N VAL A 48 1.05 15.19 -12.50
CA VAL A 48 0.07 14.31 -11.81
C VAL A 48 -0.76 15.00 -10.73
N SER A 49 -0.41 16.22 -10.34
CA SER A 49 -1.19 16.97 -9.36
C SER A 49 -2.59 17.33 -9.88
N ALA A 50 -3.51 17.54 -8.95
CA ALA A 50 -4.78 18.18 -9.24
C ALA A 50 -4.64 19.72 -9.18
N PRO A 51 -5.59 20.48 -9.75
CA PRO A 51 -5.60 21.94 -9.62
C PRO A 51 -5.47 22.39 -8.15
N PRO A 52 -4.72 23.47 -7.86
CA PRO A 52 -4.08 24.40 -8.80
C PRO A 52 -2.64 24.02 -9.21
N ASN A 53 -2.11 22.88 -8.76
CA ASN A 53 -0.69 22.55 -8.92
C ASN A 53 -0.36 21.82 -10.24
N ASN A 54 -1.37 21.54 -11.09
CA ASN A 54 -1.20 20.84 -12.37
C ASN A 54 -0.57 21.77 -13.44
N VAL A 55 0.60 22.30 -13.15
CA VAL A 55 1.28 23.33 -13.95
C VAL A 55 1.64 22.84 -15.36
N THR A 56 1.60 21.53 -15.62
CA THR A 56 1.99 20.96 -16.91
C THR A 56 1.01 19.88 -17.38
N GLU A 57 0.68 19.87 -18.67
CA GLU A 57 -0.17 18.85 -19.28
C GLU A 57 0.60 17.61 -19.78
N THR A 58 1.91 17.71 -19.85
CA THR A 58 2.82 16.64 -20.28
C THR A 58 3.77 16.24 -19.16
N ALA A 59 4.07 14.95 -19.04
CA ALA A 59 5.12 14.48 -18.15
C ALA A 59 6.49 14.96 -18.67
N ALA A 60 7.33 15.48 -17.77
CA ALA A 60 8.71 15.83 -18.11
C ALA A 60 9.51 14.56 -18.46
N SER A 61 10.54 14.66 -19.32
CA SER A 61 11.42 13.53 -19.63
C SER A 61 12.04 12.92 -18.36
N GLN A 62 12.44 13.78 -17.42
CA GLN A 62 13.01 13.40 -16.13
C GLN A 62 12.03 12.63 -15.24
N CYS A 63 10.73 12.91 -15.38
CA CYS A 63 9.69 12.13 -14.70
C CYS A 63 9.64 10.71 -15.25
N CYS A 64 9.65 10.56 -16.58
CA CYS A 64 9.62 9.24 -17.20
C CYS A 64 10.88 8.42 -16.91
N GLU A 65 12.06 9.06 -16.91
CA GLU A 65 13.31 8.39 -16.54
C GLU A 65 13.26 7.84 -15.11
N ALA A 66 12.81 8.66 -14.14
CA ALA A 66 12.67 8.24 -12.75
C ALA A 66 11.65 7.10 -12.59
N VAL A 67 10.48 7.23 -13.22
CA VAL A 67 9.42 6.22 -13.16
C VAL A 67 9.88 4.90 -13.79
N SER A 68 10.49 4.93 -14.98
CA SER A 68 11.00 3.71 -15.63
C SER A 68 12.08 3.03 -14.78
N SER A 69 13.03 3.79 -14.24
CA SER A 69 14.06 3.25 -13.35
C SER A 69 13.47 2.50 -12.16
N VAL A 70 12.44 3.05 -11.52
CA VAL A 70 11.79 2.44 -10.33
C VAL A 70 10.96 1.22 -10.69
N LEU A 71 10.15 1.30 -11.76
CA LEU A 71 9.24 0.22 -12.15
C LEU A 71 9.99 -0.99 -12.75
N ASP A 72 11.09 -0.74 -13.48
CA ASP A 72 11.92 -1.79 -14.06
C ASP A 72 12.79 -2.50 -13.00
N SER A 73 13.27 -1.77 -11.99
CA SER A 73 14.02 -2.35 -10.86
C SER A 73 13.14 -3.25 -9.97
N GLY A 74 11.82 -3.05 -9.99
CA GLY A 74 10.88 -3.83 -9.17
C GLY A 74 10.72 -3.34 -7.73
N ASP A 75 11.37 -2.23 -7.39
CA ASP A 75 11.33 -1.61 -6.06
C ASP A 75 10.14 -0.63 -5.87
N GLY A 76 9.38 -0.38 -6.94
CA GLY A 76 8.27 0.59 -7.03
C GLY A 76 7.04 0.38 -6.14
N ASN A 77 7.13 -0.44 -5.09
CA ASN A 77 6.05 -0.66 -4.14
C ASN A 77 5.73 0.60 -3.33
N CYS A 78 6.69 1.53 -3.16
CA CYS A 78 6.49 2.74 -2.38
C CYS A 78 5.66 3.79 -3.14
N LEU A 79 5.74 3.82 -4.47
CA LEU A 79 4.88 4.65 -5.33
C LEU A 79 3.40 4.32 -5.14
N CYS A 80 3.08 3.14 -4.65
CA CYS A 80 1.70 2.77 -4.33
C CYS A 80 1.11 3.61 -3.20
N TYR A 81 1.93 4.21 -2.34
CA TYR A 81 1.44 5.20 -1.38
C TYR A 81 0.85 6.43 -2.06
N LEU A 82 1.33 6.81 -3.25
CA LEU A 82 0.78 7.93 -4.02
C LEU A 82 -0.64 7.62 -4.53
N PHE A 83 -0.92 6.36 -4.88
CA PHE A 83 -2.26 5.90 -5.26
C PHE A 83 -3.20 5.80 -4.08
N ARG A 84 -2.73 5.21 -2.97
CA ARG A 84 -3.54 4.95 -1.78
C ARG A 84 -3.84 6.23 -0.99
N GLN A 85 -2.87 7.14 -0.97
CA GLN A 85 -2.90 8.36 -0.17
C GLN A 85 -2.62 9.57 -1.09
N PRO A 86 -3.60 10.01 -1.89
CA PRO A 86 -3.42 11.12 -2.84
C PRO A 86 -3.13 12.49 -2.20
N LEU A 87 -3.25 12.59 -0.86
CA LEU A 87 -2.88 13.77 -0.05
C LEU A 87 -1.60 13.52 0.77
N ILE A 88 -0.75 12.58 0.34
CA ILE A 88 0.57 12.38 0.98
C ILE A 88 1.48 13.60 0.79
N PHE A 89 1.26 14.33 -0.29
CA PHE A 89 1.79 15.67 -0.48
C PHE A 89 0.84 16.69 0.14
N SER A 90 1.33 17.87 0.47
CA SER A 90 0.52 19.01 0.95
C SER A 90 -0.50 19.52 -0.09
N PHE A 91 -0.68 18.81 -1.21
CA PHE A 91 -1.65 19.05 -2.25
C PHE A 91 -2.19 17.72 -2.81
N PRO A 92 -3.43 17.71 -3.34
CA PRO A 92 -4.02 16.51 -3.92
C PRO A 92 -3.39 16.12 -5.26
N LEU A 93 -3.23 14.83 -5.48
CA LEU A 93 -2.91 14.25 -6.78
C LEU A 93 -4.17 13.86 -7.57
N ASN A 94 -4.07 13.94 -8.90
CA ASN A 94 -5.07 13.42 -9.83
C ASN A 94 -4.80 11.92 -10.09
N GLN A 95 -5.60 11.05 -9.50
CA GLN A 95 -5.42 9.60 -9.59
C GLN A 95 -5.40 9.08 -11.03
N THR A 96 -6.22 9.64 -11.92
CA THR A 96 -6.24 9.24 -13.34
C THR A 96 -4.91 9.51 -14.03
N ARG A 97 -4.28 10.66 -13.72
CA ARG A 97 -2.95 11.00 -14.26
C ARG A 97 -1.83 10.16 -13.66
N VAL A 98 -1.93 9.81 -12.38
CA VAL A 98 -0.98 8.87 -11.74
C VAL A 98 -1.13 7.46 -12.35
N ALA A 99 -2.36 7.02 -12.65
CA ALA A 99 -2.64 5.73 -13.29
C ALA A 99 -2.17 5.64 -14.73
N SER A 100 -2.31 6.72 -15.50
CA SER A 100 -1.88 6.76 -16.90
C SER A 100 -0.37 6.97 -17.08
N LEU A 101 0.37 7.23 -15.99
CA LEU A 101 1.79 7.61 -16.05
C LEU A 101 2.65 6.53 -16.72
N SER A 102 2.39 5.24 -16.44
CA SER A 102 3.11 4.14 -17.09
C SER A 102 2.85 4.07 -18.60
N LEU A 103 1.67 4.48 -19.05
CA LEU A 103 1.33 4.56 -20.48
C LEU A 103 2.00 5.77 -21.13
N VAL A 104 1.93 6.94 -20.47
CA VAL A 104 2.55 8.18 -20.93
C VAL A 104 4.07 8.04 -21.07
N CYS A 105 4.71 7.36 -20.12
CA CYS A 105 6.15 7.10 -20.13
C CYS A 105 6.55 5.78 -20.81
N ASN A 106 5.60 5.07 -21.44
CA ASN A 106 5.83 3.82 -22.18
C ASN A 106 6.66 2.78 -21.40
N THR A 107 6.33 2.57 -20.13
CA THR A 107 7.06 1.63 -19.27
C THR A 107 6.53 0.21 -19.41
N SER A 108 7.42 -0.79 -19.26
CA SER A 108 7.12 -2.22 -19.39
C SER A 108 6.13 -2.76 -18.36
N ARG A 109 6.00 -2.08 -17.20
CA ARG A 109 5.04 -2.43 -16.13
C ARG A 109 4.14 -1.25 -15.81
N SER A 110 2.90 -1.54 -15.44
CA SER A 110 1.96 -0.55 -14.90
C SER A 110 2.12 -0.39 -13.39
N LEU A 111 1.92 0.83 -12.88
CA LEU A 111 1.87 1.04 -11.41
C LEU A 111 0.78 0.18 -10.78
N GLU A 112 -0.37 0.04 -11.44
CA GLU A 112 -1.48 -0.80 -10.97
C GLU A 112 -1.06 -2.26 -10.69
N SER A 113 -0.23 -2.83 -11.58
CA SER A 113 0.28 -4.21 -11.48
C SER A 113 1.24 -4.38 -10.30
N ILE A 114 2.11 -3.39 -10.08
CA ILE A 114 3.08 -3.38 -8.97
C ILE A 114 2.34 -3.19 -7.64
N CYS A 115 1.37 -2.27 -7.60
CA CYS A 115 0.56 -2.03 -6.41
C CYS A 115 -0.41 -3.16 -6.08
N SER A 116 -0.79 -3.96 -7.07
CA SER A 116 -1.53 -5.21 -6.87
C SER A 116 -0.60 -6.34 -6.38
N SER A 117 0.66 -6.37 -6.84
CA SER A 117 1.65 -7.37 -6.41
C SER A 117 2.10 -7.20 -4.96
N GLY A 118 2.23 -5.96 -4.47
CA GLY A 118 2.53 -5.68 -3.06
C GLY A 118 1.42 -6.21 -2.11
N ILE A 119 0.15 -6.05 -2.50
CA ILE A 119 -0.98 -6.65 -1.78
C ILE A 119 -0.93 -8.18 -1.89
N ARG A 120 -0.60 -8.74 -3.06
CA ARG A 120 -0.44 -10.20 -3.18
C ARG A 120 0.66 -10.75 -2.28
N GLN A 121 1.78 -10.04 -2.07
CA GLN A 121 2.84 -10.47 -1.14
C GLN A 121 2.39 -10.38 0.33
N PHE A 122 1.63 -9.35 0.70
CA PHE A 122 0.99 -9.26 2.01
C PHE A 122 -0.07 -10.37 2.22
N LEU A 123 -0.89 -10.66 1.20
CA LEU A 123 -1.92 -11.70 1.24
C LEU A 123 -1.34 -13.12 1.19
N PHE A 124 -0.20 -13.34 0.49
CA PHE A 124 0.51 -14.62 0.49
C PHE A 124 1.06 -14.95 1.90
N ASN A 125 1.51 -13.93 2.64
CA ASN A 125 1.94 -14.08 4.04
C ASN A 125 0.79 -14.30 5.02
N LEU A 126 -0.46 -14.00 4.63
CA LEU A 126 -1.65 -14.10 5.49
C LEU A 126 -2.60 -15.27 5.13
N GLN A 127 -2.27 -16.10 4.14
CA GLN A 127 -3.08 -17.25 3.70
C GLN A 127 -4.60 -17.00 3.75
N LEU A 128 -5.05 -15.93 3.08
CA LEU A 128 -6.47 -15.64 2.90
C LEU A 128 -6.87 -15.90 1.43
N PRO A 129 -8.01 -16.57 1.17
CA PRO A 129 -8.43 -16.91 -0.18
C PRO A 129 -8.85 -15.67 -0.97
N SER A 130 -8.16 -15.43 -2.09
CA SER A 130 -8.51 -14.64 -3.28
C SER A 130 -9.42 -13.40 -3.11
N PHE A 131 -8.80 -12.21 -3.07
CA PHE A 131 -9.47 -10.95 -3.46
C PHE A 131 -9.59 -10.90 -4.99
N SER A 132 -10.61 -11.57 -5.54
CA SER A 132 -10.98 -11.44 -6.96
C SER A 132 -12.08 -10.39 -7.21
N SER A 133 -12.51 -9.60 -6.21
CA SER A 133 -13.58 -8.62 -6.42
C SER A 133 -13.34 -7.34 -5.62
N LEU A 134 -12.59 -6.41 -6.20
CA LEU A 134 -12.86 -4.99 -6.02
C LEU A 134 -13.08 -4.44 -7.42
N ASN A 135 -14.35 -4.46 -7.84
CA ASN A 135 -14.80 -3.70 -9.01
C ASN A 135 -14.53 -2.22 -8.71
N PHE A 136 -13.77 -1.58 -9.58
CA PHE A 136 -13.72 -0.13 -9.64
C PHE A 136 -14.92 0.27 -10.50
N GLU A 137 -16.03 0.55 -9.82
CA GLU A 137 -17.22 1.20 -10.40
C GLU A 137 -17.34 2.61 -9.82
#